data_AF-A0A662V505-F1
#
_entry.id   AF-A0A662V505-F1
#
_cell.length_a   1.000
_cell.length_b   1.000
_cell.length_c   1.000
_cell.angle_alpha   90.00
_cell.angle_beta   90.00
_cell.angle_gamma   90.00
#
_symmetry.space_group_name_H-M   'P 1'
#
loop_
_entity.id
_entity.type
_entity.pdbx_description
1 polymer ?
#
loop_
_entity_poly.entity_id
_entity_poly.type
_entity_poly.pdbx_seq_one_letter_code
_entity_poly.pdbx_strand_id
1 'polypeptide(L)'
;MKFLHALQIQSQALIDLVLRSSSLLGHPPSTPIDAAKYLAEKNVMTRRDLEFFRKVLGFRNIVVHEYTSVDISLVDRILRSREYRRVMTLAEKIFREVSRRTGDP
;
A
#
# COMPACT_ATOMS: atom_id res chain seq x y z
N MET A 1 8.58 0.40 19.40
CA MET A 1 8.28 1.75 18.86
C MET A 1 8.94 2.03 17.50
N LYS A 2 10.28 2.07 17.36
CA LYS A 2 10.94 2.44 16.09
C LYS A 2 10.50 1.64 14.85
N PHE A 3 10.37 0.32 14.98
CA PHE A 3 9.92 -0.55 13.88
C PHE A 3 8.45 -0.36 13.51
N LEU A 4 7.59 -0.10 14.49
CA LEU A 4 6.17 0.18 14.24
C LEU A 4 6.01 1.45 13.41
N HIS A 5 6.74 2.50 13.77
CA HIS A 5 6.76 3.76 13.02
C HIS A 5 7.30 3.57 11.59
N ALA A 6 8.33 2.75 11.40
CA ALA A 6 8.84 2.43 10.07
C ALA A 6 7.80 1.68 9.21
N LEU A 7 7.09 0.70 9.76
CA LEU A 7 6.02 -0.03 9.07
C LEU A 7 4.83 0.89 8.71
N GLN A 8 4.51 1.84 9.59
CA GLN A 8 3.49 2.86 9.34
C GLN A 8 3.88 3.77 8.17
N ILE A 9 5.11 4.30 8.17
CA ILE A 9 5.63 5.12 7.07
C ILE A 9 5.62 4.34 5.77
N GLN A 10 6.06 3.08 5.78
CA GLN A 10 6.09 2.24 4.59
C GLN A 10 4.67 1.98 4.03
N SER A 11 3.70 1.75 4.92
CA SER A 11 2.29 1.60 4.55
C SER A 11 1.75 2.88 3.92
N GLN A 12 2.05 4.04 4.53
CA GLN A 12 1.64 5.35 4.02
C GLN A 12 2.23 5.63 2.64
N ALA A 13 3.52 5.36 2.44
CA ALA A 13 4.18 5.55 1.15
C ALA A 13 3.55 4.71 0.03
N LEU A 14 3.16 3.46 0.30
CA LEU A 14 2.43 2.64 -0.67
C LEU A 14 1.04 3.21 -0.98
N ILE A 15 0.32 3.71 0.03
CA ILE A 15 -1.00 4.35 -0.15
C ILE A 15 -0.88 5.58 -1.04
N ASP A 16 0.09 6.44 -0.77
CA ASP A 16 0.32 7.66 -1.55
C ASP A 16 0.72 7.34 -2.99
N LEU A 17 1.54 6.32 -3.20
CA LEU A 17 1.87 5.83 -4.54
C LEU A 17 0.62 5.36 -5.30
N VAL A 18 -0.28 4.60 -4.64
CA VAL A 18 -1.52 4.13 -5.27
C VAL A 18 -2.43 5.30 -5.66
N LEU A 19 -2.58 6.29 -4.77
CA LEU A 19 -3.36 7.49 -5.04
C LEU A 19 -2.78 8.28 -6.23
N ARG A 20 -1.47 8.55 -6.19
CA ARG A 20 -0.76 9.26 -7.28
C ARG A 20 -0.88 8.50 -8.60
N SER A 21 -0.66 7.19 -8.58
CA SER A 21 -0.73 6.32 -9.77
C SER A 21 -2.11 6.36 -10.42
N SER A 22 -3.18 6.34 -9.62
CA SER A 22 -4.54 6.47 -10.12
C SER A 22 -4.75 7.83 -10.81
N SER A 23 -4.34 8.92 -10.15
CA SER A 23 -4.44 10.27 -10.71
C SER A 23 -3.65 10.42 -12.01
N LEU A 24 -2.43 9.88 -12.07
CA LEU A 24 -1.58 9.91 -13.27
C LEU A 24 -2.19 9.15 -14.45
N LEU A 25 -2.96 8.09 -14.17
CA LEU A 25 -3.67 7.34 -15.19
C LEU A 25 -5.05 7.94 -15.54
N GLY A 26 -5.35 9.14 -15.04
CA GLY A 26 -6.56 9.89 -15.38
C GLY A 26 -7.76 9.64 -14.48
N HIS A 27 -7.57 9.03 -13.31
CA HIS A 27 -8.62 8.86 -12.30
C HIS A 27 -8.25 9.50 -10.97
N PRO A 28 -8.67 10.75 -10.72
CA PRO A 28 -8.53 11.41 -9.42
C PRO A 28 -9.34 10.64 -8.37
N PRO A 29 -8.70 9.95 -7.41
CA PRO A 29 -9.41 9.01 -6.56
C PRO A 29 -10.10 9.71 -5.38
N SER A 30 -11.32 9.26 -5.04
CA SER A 30 -12.03 9.76 -3.85
C SER A 30 -11.53 9.13 -2.55
N THR A 31 -10.97 7.92 -2.64
CA THR A 31 -10.41 7.16 -1.50
C THR A 31 -9.25 6.28 -1.94
N PRO A 32 -8.38 5.81 -1.03
CA PRO A 32 -7.34 4.83 -1.38
C PRO A 32 -7.88 3.53 -2.00
N ILE A 33 -9.05 3.06 -1.56
CA ILE A 33 -9.67 1.85 -2.12
C ILE A 33 -10.24 2.10 -3.52
N ASP A 34 -10.76 3.29 -3.77
CA ASP A 34 -11.20 3.72 -5.09
C ASP A 34 -10.01 3.71 -6.08
N ALA A 35 -8.89 4.34 -5.71
CA ALA A 35 -7.65 4.29 -6.49
C ALA A 35 -7.20 2.85 -6.79
N ALA A 36 -7.17 1.99 -5.77
CA ALA A 36 -6.71 0.61 -5.94
C ALA A 36 -7.64 -0.23 -6.83
N LYS A 37 -8.96 0.01 -6.78
CA LYS A 37 -9.93 -0.62 -7.68
C LYS A 37 -9.68 -0.18 -9.13
N TYR A 38 -9.52 1.12 -9.35
CA TYR A 38 -9.20 1.66 -10.67
C TYR A 38 -7.90 1.08 -11.24
N LEU A 39 -6.84 1.01 -10.45
CA LEU A 39 -5.57 0.38 -10.85
C LEU A 39 -5.74 -1.11 -11.18
N ALA A 40 -6.62 -1.82 -10.47
CA ALA A 40 -6.93 -3.21 -10.79
C ALA A 40 -7.69 -3.36 -12.11
N GLU A 41 -8.67 -2.49 -12.38
CA GLU A 41 -9.39 -2.44 -13.67
C GLU A 41 -8.45 -2.14 -14.84
N LYS A 42 -7.41 -1.33 -14.60
CA LYS A 42 -6.35 -1.04 -15.58
C LYS A 42 -5.28 -2.13 -15.65
N ASN A 43 -5.44 -3.29 -15.00
CA ASN A 43 -4.46 -4.39 -14.94
C ASN A 43 -3.09 -4.00 -14.33
N VAL A 44 -3.00 -2.89 -13.59
CA VAL A 44 -1.79 -2.51 -12.84
C VAL A 44 -1.67 -3.36 -11.56
N MET A 45 -2.81 -3.62 -10.92
CA MET A 45 -2.91 -4.48 -9.74
C MET A 45 -3.71 -5.75 -10.07
N THR A 46 -3.29 -6.89 -9.53
CA THR A 46 -4.12 -8.10 -9.56
C THR A 46 -5.15 -8.07 -8.43
N ARG A 47 -6.12 -8.98 -8.46
CA ARG A 47 -7.05 -9.20 -7.34
C ARG A 47 -6.32 -9.46 -6.02
N ARG A 48 -5.23 -10.25 -6.06
CA ARG A 48 -4.39 -10.56 -4.89
C ARG A 48 -3.65 -9.33 -4.36
N ASP A 49 -3.24 -8.42 -5.25
CA ASP A 49 -2.61 -7.16 -4.86
C ASP A 49 -3.62 -6.23 -4.19
N LEU A 50 -4.85 -6.14 -4.72
CA LEU A 50 -5.93 -5.35 -4.13
C LEU A 50 -6.31 -5.85 -2.73
N GLU A 51 -6.41 -7.16 -2.54
CA GLU A 51 -6.66 -7.76 -1.22
C GLU A 51 -5.52 -7.50 -0.24
N PHE A 52 -4.27 -7.56 -0.70
CA PHE A 52 -3.12 -7.21 0.13
C PHE A 52 -3.11 -5.72 0.50
N PHE A 53 -3.38 -4.84 -0.46
CA PHE A 53 -3.46 -3.40 -0.22
C PHE A 53 -4.55 -3.03 0.80
N ARG A 54 -5.70 -3.72 0.78
CA ARG A 54 -6.73 -3.60 1.84
C ARG A 54 -6.19 -3.93 3.23
N LYS A 55 -5.38 -4.98 3.35
CA LYS A 55 -4.73 -5.33 4.63
C LYS A 55 -3.74 -4.26 5.08
N VAL A 56 -2.98 -3.67 4.15
CA VAL A 56 -2.07 -2.55 4.44
C VAL A 56 -2.82 -1.32 4.94
N LEU A 57 -3.96 -0.97 4.31
CA LEU A 57 -4.82 0.12 4.78
C LEU A 57 -5.37 -0.13 6.18
N GLY A 58 -5.86 -1.34 6.45
CA GLY A 58 -6.34 -1.73 7.77
C GLY A 58 -5.25 -1.62 8.83
N PHE A 59 -4.06 -2.15 8.54
CA PHE A 59 -2.89 -2.03 9.41
C PHE A 59 -2.54 -0.56 9.69
N ARG A 60 -2.42 0.27 8.65
CA ARG A 60 -2.14 1.71 8.80
C ARG A 60 -3.19 2.41 9.67
N ASN A 61 -4.47 2.07 9.51
CA ASN A 61 -5.54 2.68 10.31
C ASN A 61 -5.47 2.29 11.78
N ILE A 62 -5.25 1.01 12.10
CA ILE A 62 -5.08 0.52 13.47
C ILE A 62 -3.88 1.20 14.13
N VAL A 63 -2.74 1.22 13.42
CA VAL A 63 -1.51 1.80 13.97
C VAL A 63 -1.64 3.30 14.22
N VAL A 64 -2.36 4.04 13.38
CA VAL A 64 -2.52 5.51 13.53
C VAL A 64 -3.54 5.90 14.61
N HIS A 65 -4.63 5.15 14.77
CA HIS A 65 -5.76 5.57 15.60
C HIS A 65 -5.84 4.82 16.93
N GLU A 66 -5.25 3.63 17.02
CA GLU A 66 -5.39 2.76 18.17
C GLU A 66 -4.02 2.24 18.64
N TYR A 67 -3.05 3.15 18.85
CA TYR A 67 -1.70 2.79 19.30
C TYR A 67 -1.69 1.90 20.56
N THR A 68 -2.71 1.97 21.41
CA THR A 68 -2.88 1.13 22.61
C THR A 68 -3.45 -0.26 22.33
N SER A 69 -4.08 -0.49 21.17
CA SER A 69 -4.65 -1.79 20.75
C SER A 69 -3.79 -2.53 19.72
N VAL A 70 -2.67 -1.93 19.28
CA VAL A 70 -1.76 -2.58 18.33
C VAL A 70 -1.26 -3.90 18.91
N ASP A 71 -1.66 -5.01 18.29
CA ASP A 71 -1.19 -6.34 18.61
C ASP A 71 0.32 -6.45 18.30
N ILE A 72 1.13 -6.42 19.36
CA ILE A 72 2.59 -6.55 19.26
C ILE A 72 2.98 -7.89 18.61
N SER A 73 2.17 -8.93 18.78
CA SER A 73 2.38 -10.25 18.18
C SER A 73 2.25 -10.19 16.66
N LEU A 74 1.32 -9.38 16.13
CA LEU A 74 1.20 -9.11 14.70
C LEU A 74 2.45 -8.41 14.17
N VAL A 75 2.94 -7.39 14.88
CA VAL A 75 4.15 -6.65 14.49
C VAL A 75 5.38 -7.56 14.51
N ASP A 76 5.55 -8.37 15.55
CA ASP A 76 6.66 -9.32 15.65
C ASP A 76 6.59 -10.35 14.52
N ARG A 77 5.39 -10.86 14.20
CA ARG A 77 5.19 -11.75 13.05
C ARG A 77 5.65 -11.08 11.76
N ILE A 78 5.16 -9.88 11.45
CA ILE A 78 5.52 -9.13 10.23
C ILE A 78 7.04 -8.96 10.10
N LEU A 79 7.72 -8.67 11.21
CA LEU A 79 9.18 -8.49 11.23
C LEU A 79 9.91 -9.82 11.01
N ARG A 80 9.50 -10.90 11.69
CA ARG A 80 10.13 -12.23 11.58
C ARG A 80 9.92 -12.87 10.22
N SER A 81 8.69 -12.82 9.71
CA SER A 81 8.32 -13.35 8.39
C SER A 81 8.76 -12.45 7.23
N ARG A 82 9.23 -11.23 7.55
CA ARG A 82 9.61 -10.20 6.58
C ARG A 82 8.48 -9.82 5.62
N GLU A 83 7.23 -9.92 6.08
CA GLU A 83 6.02 -9.58 5.30
C GLU A 83 6.05 -8.14 4.78
N TYR A 84 6.75 -7.23 5.46
CA TYR A 84 6.97 -5.85 5.04
C TYR A 84 7.62 -5.73 3.65
N ARG A 85 8.36 -6.75 3.19
CA ARG A 85 8.95 -6.77 1.84
C ARG A 85 7.90 -6.80 0.75
N ARG A 86 6.74 -7.41 1.02
CA ARG A 86 5.64 -7.48 0.04
C ARG A 86 5.07 -6.10 -0.28
N VAL A 87 5.13 -5.15 0.66
CA VAL A 87 4.78 -3.73 0.43
C VAL A 87 5.70 -3.13 -0.63
N MET A 88 7.01 -3.38 -0.52
CA MET A 88 8.00 -2.93 -1.52
C MET A 88 7.78 -3.59 -2.89
N THR A 89 7.57 -4.91 -2.92
CA THR A 89 7.31 -5.62 -4.18
C THR A 89 6.07 -5.08 -4.91
N LEU A 90 5.00 -4.77 -4.17
CA LEU A 90 3.81 -4.18 -4.75
C LEU A 90 4.09 -2.74 -5.23
N ALA A 91 4.82 -1.94 -4.44
CA ALA A 91 5.19 -0.58 -4.84
C ALA A 91 6.00 -0.57 -6.14
N GLU A 92 7.04 -1.41 -6.25
CA GLU A 92 7.85 -1.53 -7.46
C GLU A 92 7.02 -1.96 -8.68
N LYS A 93 6.10 -2.90 -8.49
CA LYS A 93 5.22 -3.36 -9.55
C LYS A 93 4.34 -2.23 -10.08
N ILE A 94 3.69 -1.49 -9.18
CA ILE A 94 2.82 -0.36 -9.54
C ILE A 94 3.65 0.71 -10.25
N PHE A 95 4.78 1.09 -9.66
CA PHE A 95 5.70 2.08 -10.21
C PHE A 95 6.09 1.72 -11.64
N ARG A 96 6.68 0.54 -11.88
CA ARG A 96 7.11 0.11 -13.22
C ARG A 96 5.98 0.15 -14.24
N GLU A 97 4.80 -0.31 -13.86
CA GLU A 97 3.68 -0.40 -14.78
C GLU A 97 3.05 0.96 -15.09
N VAL A 98 3.07 1.90 -14.13
CA VAL A 98 2.60 3.27 -14.33
C VAL A 98 3.62 4.06 -15.15
N SER A 99 4.91 4.03 -14.79
CA SER A 99 5.97 4.74 -15.55
C SER A 99 6.05 4.27 -17.00
N ARG A 100 5.81 2.97 -17.26
CA ARG A 100 5.72 2.41 -18.62
C ARG A 100 4.57 3.02 -19.44
N ARG A 101 3.48 3.45 -18.80
CA ARG A 101 2.27 3.96 -19.46
C ARG A 101 2.27 5.48 -19.58
N THR A 102 2.85 6.19 -18.61
CA THR A 102 2.82 7.66 -18.54
C THR A 102 4.09 8.30 -19.08
N GLY A 103 5.21 7.56 -19.14
CA GLY A 103 6.53 8.12 -19.47
C GLY A 103 7.12 9.01 -18.36
N ASP A 104 6.43 9.12 -17.21
CA ASP A 104 6.89 9.82 -16.02
C ASP A 104 7.63 8.80 -15.12
N PRO A 105 8.90 9.03 -14.73
CA PRO A 105 9.60 8.18 -13.79
C PRO A 105 8.83 8.03 -12.48
#